data_AF-A0A835ZPP5-F1
#
_entry.id   AF-A0A835ZPP5-F1
#
_cell.length_a   1.000
_cell.length_b   1.000
_cell.length_c   1.000
_cell.angle_alpha   90.00
_cell.angle_beta   90.00
_cell.angle_gamma   90.00
#
_symmetry.space_group_name_H-M   'P 1'
#
loop_
_entity.id
_entity.type
_entity.pdbx_description
1 polymer ?
#
loop_
_entity_poly.entity_id
_entity_poly.type
_entity_poly.pdbx_seq_one_letter_code
_entity_poly.pdbx_strand_id
1 'polypeptide(L)'
;MSDEPAGEKKPRTRMNAEELLEETSQAMEKAVAFLESNGLHAASVENVRHLTSALAWSDALHLTQSLGFTMPHIDHDAFIVMLLDTWECVAQMKLNSRRACYRKVRVLEADQKTDPEVLAKWLADRARVDKESAATNLSYIKMRQILRAGEPAGNTAGGGAATTATQAGVASAAVAG
;
A
#
# COMPACT_ATOMS: atom_id res chain seq x y z
N MET A 1 -32.92 4.08 13.46
CA MET A 1 -31.61 3.75 12.86
C MET A 1 -31.55 4.58 11.59
N SER A 2 -30.83 5.69 11.64
CA SER A 2 -30.67 6.57 10.48
C SER A 2 -29.51 6.03 9.66
N ASP A 3 -29.79 5.53 8.46
CA ASP A 3 -28.76 5.27 7.46
C ASP A 3 -28.13 6.61 7.09
N GLU A 4 -26.95 6.89 7.64
CA GLU A 4 -26.09 7.93 7.10
C GLU A 4 -25.74 7.54 5.66
N PRO A 5 -25.95 8.42 4.66
CA PRO A 5 -25.54 8.11 3.30
C PRO A 5 -24.03 7.89 3.32
N ALA A 6 -23.60 6.70 2.89
CA ALA A 6 -22.20 6.37 2.73
C ALA A 6 -21.57 7.39 1.78
N GLY A 7 -20.97 8.45 2.34
CA GLY A 7 -20.31 9.49 1.58
C GLY A 7 -19.28 8.84 0.68
N GLU A 8 -19.29 9.18 -0.60
CA GLU A 8 -18.30 8.69 -1.56
C GLU A 8 -16.90 8.93 -1.01
N LYS A 9 -16.25 7.85 -0.55
CA LYS A 9 -14.88 7.94 -0.05
C LYS A 9 -14.00 8.40 -1.19
N LYS A 10 -13.35 9.55 -1.00
CA LYS A 10 -12.36 10.09 -1.93
C LYS A 10 -11.31 9.00 -2.22
N PRO A 11 -10.95 8.75 -3.49
CA PRO A 11 -9.88 7.81 -3.81
C PRO A 11 -8.59 8.22 -3.07
N ARG A 12 -7.93 7.27 -2.40
CA ARG A 12 -6.69 7.51 -1.63
C ARG A 12 -5.60 8.22 -2.43
N THR A 13 -5.57 8.00 -3.74
CA THR A 13 -4.66 8.67 -4.68
C THR A 13 -4.85 10.20 -4.78
N ARG A 14 -6.00 10.71 -4.34
CA ARG A 14 -6.34 12.14 -4.34
C ARG A 14 -6.22 12.77 -2.95
N MET A 15 -5.92 11.98 -1.92
CA MET A 15 -5.80 12.48 -0.57
C MET A 15 -4.49 13.25 -0.37
N ASN A 16 -4.54 14.29 0.43
CA ASN A 16 -3.36 15.02 0.87
C ASN A 16 -2.62 14.24 1.98
N ALA A 17 -1.50 14.78 2.47
CA ALA A 17 -0.67 14.09 3.46
C ALA A 17 -1.36 13.95 4.83
N GLU A 18 -2.16 14.93 5.22
CA GLU A 18 -2.89 14.94 6.50
C GLU A 18 -4.07 13.97 6.48
N GLU A 19 -4.86 13.99 5.41
CA GLU A 19 -5.97 13.05 5.16
C GLU A 19 -5.45 11.60 5.19
N LEU A 20 -4.32 11.31 4.54
CA LEU A 20 -3.72 9.97 4.57
C LEU A 20 -3.16 9.60 5.93
N LEU A 21 -2.57 10.54 6.67
CA LEU A 21 -2.07 10.29 8.01
C LEU A 21 -3.22 9.92 8.94
N GLU A 22 -4.32 10.66 8.88
CA GLU A 22 -5.52 10.40 9.65
C GLU A 22 -6.14 9.04 9.27
N GLU A 23 -6.33 8.76 7.98
CA GLU A 23 -6.88 7.48 7.52
C GLU A 23 -5.98 6.31 7.92
N THR A 24 -4.65 6.46 7.82
CA THR A 24 -3.69 5.42 8.26
C THR A 24 -3.80 5.18 9.77
N SER A 25 -3.91 6.25 10.56
CA SER A 25 -4.06 6.16 12.01
C SER A 25 -5.36 5.44 12.38
N GLN A 26 -6.47 5.77 11.72
CA GLN A 26 -7.77 5.12 11.94
C GLN A 26 -7.75 3.64 11.51
N ALA A 27 -7.15 3.32 10.36
CA ALA A 27 -7.02 1.95 9.88
C ALA A 27 -6.13 1.11 10.82
N MET A 28 -5.05 1.69 11.32
CA MET A 28 -4.18 1.07 12.31
C MET A 28 -4.90 0.81 13.63
N GLU A 29 -5.63 1.80 14.16
CA GLU A 29 -6.37 1.64 15.41
C GLU A 29 -7.47 0.57 15.29
N LYS A 30 -8.12 0.46 14.12
CA LYS A 30 -9.07 -0.64 13.87
C LYS A 30 -8.41 -2.01 13.97
N ALA A 31 -7.23 -2.18 13.37
CA ALA A 31 -6.49 -3.44 13.44
C ALA A 31 -6.04 -3.74 14.88
N VAL A 32 -5.59 -2.72 15.63
CA VAL A 32 -5.19 -2.87 17.04
C VAL A 32 -6.39 -3.21 17.93
N ALA A 33 -7.49 -2.48 17.81
CA ALA A 33 -8.72 -2.71 18.55
C ALA A 33 -9.28 -4.11 18.26
N PHE A 34 -9.16 -4.58 17.01
CA PHE A 34 -9.51 -5.94 16.65
C PHE A 34 -8.66 -6.97 17.41
N LEU A 35 -7.34 -6.82 17.43
CA LEU A 35 -6.46 -7.71 18.22
C LEU A 35 -6.76 -7.65 19.73
N GLU A 36 -6.96 -6.46 20.27
CA GLU A 36 -7.31 -6.23 21.67
C GLU A 36 -8.63 -6.94 22.04
N SER A 37 -9.66 -6.81 21.19
CA SER A 37 -10.95 -7.50 21.38
C SER A 37 -10.87 -9.02 21.30
N ASN A 38 -9.85 -9.55 20.60
CA ASN A 38 -9.57 -10.99 20.50
C ASN A 38 -8.61 -11.49 21.60
N GLY A 39 -8.29 -10.66 22.60
CA GLY A 39 -7.52 -11.05 23.77
C GLY A 39 -6.00 -10.88 23.62
N LEU A 40 -5.52 -10.02 22.72
CA LEU A 40 -4.10 -9.66 22.68
C LEU A 40 -3.68 -9.01 24.01
N HIS A 41 -2.53 -9.43 24.53
CA HIS A 41 -2.02 -8.92 25.81
C HIS A 41 -1.78 -7.40 25.77
N ALA A 42 -2.19 -6.68 26.82
CA ALA A 42 -2.13 -5.22 26.90
C ALA A 42 -0.72 -4.65 26.61
N ALA A 43 0.34 -5.28 27.11
CA ALA A 43 1.72 -4.84 26.81
C ALA A 43 2.07 -4.93 25.31
N SER A 44 1.51 -5.90 24.58
CA SER A 44 1.71 -5.99 23.13
C SER A 44 0.94 -4.91 22.38
N VAL A 45 -0.28 -4.60 22.84
CA VAL A 45 -1.08 -3.47 22.32
C VAL A 45 -0.33 -2.15 22.53
N GLU A 46 0.24 -1.93 23.72
CA GLU A 46 1.02 -0.74 24.05
C GLU A 46 2.25 -0.59 23.14
N ASN A 47 2.99 -1.68 22.90
CA ASN A 47 4.13 -1.67 21.97
C ASN A 47 3.73 -1.25 20.56
N VAL A 48 2.60 -1.75 20.05
CA VAL A 48 2.07 -1.37 18.74
C VAL A 48 1.66 0.11 18.73
N ARG A 49 0.93 0.57 19.74
CA ARG A 49 0.50 1.98 19.87
C ARG A 49 1.70 2.93 19.99
N HIS A 50 2.78 2.52 20.65
CA HIS A 50 4.04 3.26 20.73
C HIS A 50 4.67 3.44 19.34
N LEU A 51 4.78 2.37 18.56
CA LEU A 51 5.31 2.45 17.19
C LEU A 51 4.44 3.33 16.28
N THR A 52 3.11 3.21 16.41
CA THR A 52 2.14 4.06 15.71
C THR A 52 2.32 5.54 16.05
N SER A 53 2.47 5.86 17.34
CA SER A 53 2.68 7.24 17.82
C SER A 53 4.01 7.82 17.33
N ALA A 54 5.04 6.97 17.17
CA ALA A 54 6.32 7.33 16.59
C ALA A 54 6.32 7.42 15.05
N LEU A 55 5.17 7.24 14.40
CA LEU A 55 5.02 7.20 12.93
C LEU A 55 5.86 6.09 12.26
N ALA A 56 6.23 5.04 13.02
CA ALA A 56 6.95 3.87 12.54
C ALA A 56 5.98 2.86 11.91
N TRP A 57 5.19 3.31 10.92
CA TRP A 57 4.03 2.59 10.37
C TRP A 57 4.34 1.17 9.89
N SER A 58 5.46 0.99 9.17
CA SER A 58 5.85 -0.32 8.66
C SER A 58 6.17 -1.30 9.80
N ASP A 59 6.88 -0.85 10.83
CA ASP A 59 7.27 -1.68 11.96
C ASP A 59 6.05 -2.02 12.83
N ALA A 60 5.17 -1.03 13.05
CA ALA A 60 3.90 -1.23 13.72
C ALA A 60 3.07 -2.31 13.00
N LEU A 61 2.91 -2.21 11.67
CA LEU A 61 2.18 -3.19 10.88
C LEU A 61 2.82 -4.57 10.87
N HIS A 62 4.14 -4.66 10.78
CA HIS A 62 4.84 -5.95 10.85
C HIS A 62 4.63 -6.62 12.22
N LEU A 63 4.68 -5.85 13.31
CA LEU A 63 4.41 -6.35 14.64
C LEU A 63 2.95 -6.79 14.78
N THR A 64 1.99 -5.94 14.38
CA THR A 64 0.55 -6.28 14.38
C THR A 64 0.28 -7.55 13.60
N GLN A 65 0.84 -7.67 12.40
CA GLN A 65 0.73 -8.86 11.56
C GLN A 65 1.28 -10.11 12.26
N SER A 66 2.48 -10.01 12.84
CA SER A 66 3.09 -11.13 13.56
C SER A 66 2.26 -11.57 14.75
N LEU A 67 1.74 -10.61 15.53
CA LEU A 67 0.91 -10.91 16.70
C LEU A 67 -0.40 -11.56 16.28
N GLY A 68 -1.13 -10.98 15.32
CA GLY A 68 -2.41 -11.52 14.90
C GLY A 68 -2.33 -12.92 14.31
N PHE A 69 -1.32 -13.22 13.48
CA PHE A 69 -1.14 -14.58 12.94
C PHE A 69 -0.71 -15.64 13.97
N THR A 70 -0.30 -15.23 15.17
CA THR A 70 0.01 -16.17 16.26
C THR A 70 -1.20 -16.45 17.15
N MET A 71 -2.32 -15.75 16.97
CA MET A 71 -3.52 -15.92 17.78
C MET A 71 -4.40 -17.04 17.21
N PRO A 72 -4.68 -18.13 17.94
CA PRO A 72 -5.36 -19.31 17.39
C PRO A 72 -6.87 -19.13 17.15
N HIS A 73 -7.51 -18.15 17.80
CA HIS A 73 -8.98 -17.98 17.78
C HIS A 73 -9.45 -16.73 17.04
N ILE A 74 -8.55 -16.04 16.36
CA ILE A 74 -8.89 -14.83 15.61
C ILE A 74 -9.52 -15.19 14.26
N ASP A 75 -10.48 -14.40 13.82
CA ASP A 75 -10.93 -14.41 12.43
C ASP A 75 -9.82 -13.82 11.54
N HIS A 76 -9.02 -14.72 10.97
CA HIS A 76 -7.88 -14.37 10.15
C HIS A 76 -8.28 -13.67 8.85
N ASP A 77 -9.44 -13.98 8.29
CA ASP A 77 -9.89 -13.35 7.04
C ASP A 77 -10.26 -11.88 7.29
N ALA A 78 -11.03 -11.63 8.36
CA ALA A 78 -11.33 -10.27 8.80
C ALA A 78 -10.04 -9.50 9.13
N PHE A 79 -9.09 -10.14 9.82
CA PHE A 79 -7.82 -9.54 10.15
C PHE A 79 -6.99 -9.17 8.91
N ILE A 80 -6.90 -10.08 7.93
CA ILE A 80 -6.17 -9.85 6.67
C ILE A 80 -6.78 -8.68 5.90
N VAL A 81 -8.11 -8.54 5.87
CA VAL A 81 -8.78 -7.41 5.23
C VAL A 81 -8.38 -6.09 5.91
N MET A 82 -8.36 -6.04 7.25
CA MET A 82 -7.92 -4.85 7.99
C MET A 82 -6.44 -4.53 7.73
N LEU A 83 -5.56 -5.54 7.76
CA LEU A 83 -4.14 -5.35 7.45
C LEU A 83 -3.93 -4.84 6.03
N LEU A 84 -4.68 -5.39 5.06
CA LEU A 84 -4.58 -4.98 3.66
C LEU A 84 -4.97 -3.52 3.48
N ASP A 85 -6.05 -3.09 4.15
CA ASP A 85 -6.50 -1.71 4.16
C ASP A 85 -5.42 -0.77 4.69
N THR A 86 -4.83 -1.11 5.85
CA THR A 86 -3.78 -0.31 6.46
C THR A 86 -2.49 -0.29 5.62
N TRP A 87 -2.09 -1.42 5.02
CA TRP A 87 -0.95 -1.48 4.11
C TRP A 87 -1.15 -0.62 2.86
N GLU A 88 -2.38 -0.55 2.33
CA GLU A 88 -2.67 0.35 1.21
C GLU A 88 -2.48 1.81 1.60
N CYS A 89 -3.00 2.23 2.77
CA CYS A 89 -2.81 3.58 3.29
C CYS A 89 -1.32 3.94 3.41
N VAL A 90 -0.51 3.06 4.03
CA VAL A 90 0.94 3.27 4.17
C VAL A 90 1.64 3.30 2.81
N ALA A 91 1.24 2.45 1.86
CA ALA A 91 1.79 2.46 0.50
C ALA A 91 1.52 3.80 -0.21
N GLN A 92 0.31 4.37 -0.07
CA GLN A 92 -0.03 5.68 -0.62
C GLN A 92 0.74 6.81 0.06
N MET A 93 0.90 6.77 1.38
CA MET A 93 1.76 7.73 2.11
C MET A 93 3.19 7.72 1.57
N LYS A 94 3.80 6.52 1.43
CA LYS A 94 5.17 6.38 0.92
C LYS A 94 5.28 6.83 -0.54
N LEU A 95 4.27 6.57 -1.37
CA LEU A 95 4.22 7.09 -2.74
C LEU A 95 4.21 8.62 -2.78
N ASN A 96 3.44 9.26 -1.90
CA ASN A 96 3.41 10.72 -1.78
C ASN A 96 4.74 11.30 -1.30
N SER A 97 5.37 10.70 -0.28
CA SER A 97 6.71 11.07 0.17
C SER A 97 7.75 10.94 -0.95
N ARG A 98 7.70 9.85 -1.72
CA ARG A 98 8.56 9.62 -2.87
C ARG A 98 8.38 10.71 -3.93
N ARG A 99 7.14 11.01 -4.32
CA ARG A 99 6.85 12.10 -5.27
C ARG A 99 7.35 13.46 -4.77
N ALA A 100 7.21 13.74 -3.48
CA ALA A 100 7.70 14.98 -2.88
C ALA A 100 9.25 15.07 -2.94
N CYS A 101 9.96 14.00 -2.58
CA CYS A 101 11.43 13.94 -2.67
C CYS A 101 11.91 14.12 -4.12
N TYR A 102 11.28 13.43 -5.08
CA TYR A 102 11.63 13.56 -6.50
C TYR A 102 11.44 14.99 -7.01
N ARG A 103 10.32 15.64 -6.66
CA ARG A 103 10.10 17.05 -7.00
C ARG A 103 11.16 17.94 -6.39
N LYS A 104 11.52 17.72 -5.11
CA LYS A 104 12.52 18.53 -4.42
C LYS A 104 13.90 18.38 -5.05
N VAL A 105 14.34 17.15 -5.33
CA VAL A 105 15.61 16.87 -6.03
C VAL A 105 15.62 17.58 -7.38
N ARG A 106 14.57 17.44 -8.19
CA ARG A 106 14.50 18.10 -9.51
C ARG A 106 14.62 19.63 -9.43
N VAL A 107 13.99 20.26 -8.43
CA VAL A 107 14.10 21.71 -8.21
C VAL A 107 15.52 22.10 -7.82
N LEU A 108 16.18 21.33 -6.96
CA LEU A 108 17.56 21.58 -6.54
C LEU A 108 18.56 21.35 -7.67
N GLU A 109 18.38 20.32 -8.50
CA GLU A 109 19.22 20.07 -9.69
C GLU A 109 19.11 21.17 -10.74
N ALA A 110 17.94 21.82 -10.85
CA ALA A 110 17.73 22.93 -11.77
C ALA A 110 18.33 24.27 -11.27
N ASP A 111 18.54 24.40 -9.95
CA ASP A 111 19.13 25.60 -9.35
C ASP A 111 20.65 25.49 -9.30
N GLN A 112 21.31 26.21 -10.21
CA GLN A 112 22.77 26.27 -10.36
C GLN A 112 23.51 26.84 -9.13
N LYS A 113 22.79 27.43 -8.16
CA LYS A 113 23.34 27.97 -6.91
C LYS A 113 23.15 27.04 -5.72
N THR A 114 22.53 25.87 -5.90
CA THR A 114 22.35 24.90 -4.83
C THR A 114 23.70 24.42 -4.31
N ASP A 115 23.85 24.43 -2.98
CA ASP A 115 24.99 23.82 -2.30
C ASP A 115 25.06 22.30 -2.62
N PRO A 116 26.19 21.79 -3.15
CA PRO A 116 26.38 20.38 -3.43
C PRO A 116 26.07 19.45 -2.24
N GLU A 117 26.35 19.87 -1.01
CA GLU A 117 26.06 19.06 0.18
C GLU A 117 24.55 18.91 0.41
N VAL A 118 23.79 19.99 0.17
CA VAL A 118 22.33 19.97 0.26
C VAL A 118 21.74 19.06 -0.82
N LEU A 119 22.24 19.14 -2.06
CA LEU A 119 21.81 18.26 -3.14
C LEU A 119 22.12 16.78 -2.83
N ALA A 120 23.33 16.49 -2.35
CA ALA A 120 23.75 15.14 -1.97
C ALA A 120 22.84 14.56 -0.86
N LYS A 121 22.48 15.36 0.14
CA LYS A 121 21.54 14.96 1.20
C LYS A 121 20.17 14.57 0.63
N TRP A 122 19.62 15.36 -0.28
CA TRP A 122 18.32 15.06 -0.89
C TRP A 122 18.35 13.87 -1.84
N LEU A 123 19.47 13.63 -2.53
CA LEU A 123 19.68 12.41 -3.32
C LEU A 123 19.74 11.16 -2.43
N ALA A 124 20.44 11.23 -1.30
CA ALA A 124 20.46 10.15 -0.31
C ALA A 124 19.07 9.89 0.27
N ASP A 125 18.32 10.95 0.60
CA ASP A 125 16.95 10.82 1.11
C ASP A 125 16.00 10.22 0.07
N ARG A 126 16.12 10.61 -1.21
CA ARG A 126 15.40 9.98 -2.32
C ARG A 126 15.67 8.47 -2.39
N ALA A 127 16.93 8.05 -2.32
CA ALA A 127 17.30 6.62 -2.36
C ALA A 127 16.72 5.85 -1.16
N ARG A 128 16.75 6.45 0.03
CA ARG A 128 16.13 5.90 1.24
C ARG A 128 14.61 5.70 1.05
N VAL A 129 13.90 6.73 0.58
CA VAL A 129 12.45 6.69 0.37
C VAL A 129 12.07 5.71 -0.74
N ASP A 130 12.88 5.56 -1.79
CA ASP A 130 12.66 4.55 -2.83
C ASP A 130 12.76 3.12 -2.25
N LYS A 131 13.76 2.85 -1.41
CA LYS A 131 13.90 1.55 -0.73
C LYS A 131 12.71 1.26 0.20
N GLU A 132 12.30 2.24 1.00
CA GLU A 132 11.15 2.10 1.90
C GLU A 132 9.85 1.88 1.13
N SER A 133 9.61 2.67 0.07
CA SER A 133 8.42 2.53 -0.77
C SER A 133 8.36 1.16 -1.44
N ALA A 134 9.49 0.63 -1.94
CA ALA A 134 9.56 -0.70 -2.51
C ALA A 134 9.25 -1.79 -1.49
N ALA A 135 9.80 -1.68 -0.27
CA ALA A 135 9.56 -2.64 0.81
C ALA A 135 8.08 -2.65 1.24
N THR A 136 7.48 -1.48 1.46
CA THR A 136 6.04 -1.36 1.79
C THR A 136 5.17 -1.94 0.68
N ASN A 137 5.48 -1.64 -0.59
CA ASN A 137 4.68 -2.14 -1.70
C ASN A 137 4.78 -3.67 -1.84
N LEU A 138 5.94 -4.26 -1.55
CA LEU A 138 6.10 -5.71 -1.50
C LEU A 138 5.22 -6.33 -0.40
N SER A 139 5.20 -5.75 0.80
CA SER A 139 4.33 -6.20 1.89
C SER A 139 2.85 -6.11 1.53
N TYR A 140 2.42 -5.00 0.92
CA TYR A 140 1.06 -4.83 0.41
C TYR A 140 0.69 -5.89 -0.63
N ILE A 141 1.55 -6.15 -1.62
CA ILE A 141 1.34 -7.18 -2.65
C ILE A 141 1.24 -8.57 -2.01
N LYS A 142 2.10 -8.89 -1.04
CA LYS A 142 2.04 -10.15 -0.30
C LYS A 142 0.70 -10.32 0.40
N MET A 143 0.16 -9.28 1.05
CA MET A 143 -1.15 -9.35 1.69
C MET A 143 -2.29 -9.57 0.69
N ARG A 144 -2.23 -8.94 -0.50
CA ARG A 144 -3.19 -9.23 -1.57
C ARG A 144 -3.13 -10.69 -2.04
N GLN A 145 -1.94 -11.27 -2.08
CA GLN A 145 -1.78 -12.69 -2.46
C GLN A 145 -2.36 -13.62 -1.41
N ILE A 146 -2.15 -13.34 -0.11
CA ILE A 146 -2.75 -14.12 0.98
C ILE A 146 -4.28 -14.07 0.90
N LEU A 147 -4.86 -12.88 0.76
CA LEU A 147 -6.31 -12.72 0.66
C LEU A 147 -6.89 -13.54 -0.52
N ARG A 148 -6.23 -13.50 -1.69
CA ARG A 148 -6.65 -14.28 -2.87
C ARG A 148 -6.49 -15.78 -2.70
N ALA A 149 -5.48 -16.23 -1.95
CA ALA A 149 -5.25 -17.66 -1.71
C ALA A 149 -6.30 -18.27 -0.77
N GLY A 150 -6.95 -17.45 0.07
CA GLY A 150 -8.06 -17.86 0.93
C GLY A 150 -9.40 -18.02 0.18
N GLU A 151 -9.54 -17.44 -1.01
CA GLU A 151 -10.75 -17.60 -1.83
C GLU A 151 -10.80 -19.03 -2.42
N PRO A 152 -11.85 -19.83 -2.16
CA PRO A 152 -12.00 -21.12 -2.81
C PRO A 152 -12.05 -20.91 -4.32
N ALA A 153 -11.37 -21.76 -5.09
CA ALA A 153 -11.11 -21.64 -6.54
C ALA A 153 -12.37 -21.68 -7.45
N GLY A 154 -13.56 -21.37 -6.95
CA GLY A 154 -14.86 -21.59 -7.58
C GLY A 154 -15.53 -20.38 -8.25
N ASN A 155 -14.86 -19.22 -8.42
CA ASN A 155 -15.51 -18.09 -9.11
C ASN A 155 -14.64 -17.33 -10.13
N THR A 156 -13.66 -18.01 -10.75
CA THR A 156 -12.96 -17.50 -11.94
C THR A 156 -13.61 -18.00 -13.23
N ALA A 157 -14.91 -17.80 -13.38
CA ALA A 157 -15.60 -17.90 -14.66
C ALA A 157 -16.01 -16.49 -15.11
N GLY A 158 -15.15 -15.84 -15.90
CA GLY A 158 -15.51 -14.60 -16.60
C GLY A 158 -14.35 -13.62 -16.72
N GLY A 159 -13.55 -13.73 -17.78
CA GLY A 159 -12.53 -12.72 -18.09
C GLY A 159 -11.31 -13.21 -18.87
N GLY A 160 -11.29 -14.44 -19.35
CA GLY A 160 -10.33 -14.88 -20.37
C GLY A 160 -10.75 -14.37 -21.75
N ALA A 161 -10.44 -13.12 -22.07
CA ALA A 161 -10.46 -12.68 -23.48
C ALA A 161 -9.23 -13.30 -24.15
N ALA A 162 -9.46 -14.49 -24.70
CA ALA A 162 -8.49 -15.26 -25.46
C ALA A 162 -7.97 -14.45 -26.65
N THR A 163 -6.65 -14.34 -26.71
CA THR A 163 -5.87 -13.97 -27.87
C THR A 163 -6.22 -14.90 -29.04
N THR A 164 -6.95 -14.40 -30.03
CA THR A 164 -7.07 -15.07 -31.34
C THR A 164 -6.18 -14.36 -32.33
N ALA A 165 -5.03 -14.97 -32.57
CA ALA A 165 -4.24 -14.76 -33.76
C ALA A 165 -5.12 -15.00 -34.99
N THR A 166 -5.30 -13.98 -35.83
CA THR A 166 -5.80 -14.17 -37.20
C THR A 166 -4.62 -14.06 -38.14
N GLN A 167 -4.14 -15.23 -38.54
CA GLN A 167 -3.30 -15.41 -39.71
C GLN A 167 -4.23 -15.34 -40.93
N ALA A 168 -4.04 -14.37 -41.80
CA ALA A 168 -4.66 -14.34 -43.13
C ALA A 168 -3.54 -14.17 -44.16
N GLY A 169 -3.38 -15.20 -45.00
CA GLY A 169 -2.34 -15.29 -45.99
C GLY A 169 -2.62 -14.51 -47.29
N VAL A 170 -1.52 -14.19 -47.96
CA VAL A 170 -1.21 -14.31 -49.40
C VAL A 170 -2.29 -13.91 -50.43
N ALA A 171 -2.02 -12.83 -51.17
CA ALA A 171 -2.16 -12.70 -52.63
C ALA A 171 -1.53 -11.35 -53.06
N SER A 172 -0.35 -11.32 -53.69
CA SER A 172 -0.12 -11.30 -55.14
C SER A 172 -0.85 -10.17 -55.89
N ALA A 173 -0.10 -9.16 -56.34
CA ALA A 173 -0.27 -8.52 -57.64
C ALA A 173 0.97 -7.67 -57.97
N ALA A 174 1.82 -8.23 -58.83
CA ALA A 174 2.71 -7.45 -59.69
C ALA A 174 1.87 -6.92 -60.86
N VAL A 175 1.90 -5.61 -61.15
CA VAL A 175 1.68 -5.07 -62.49
C VAL A 175 2.51 -3.80 -62.65
N ALA A 176 3.16 -3.73 -63.81
CA ALA A 176 4.05 -2.70 -64.32
C ALA A 176 3.36 -1.35 -64.58
N GLY A 177 4.18 -0.31 -64.61
CA GLY A 177 3.87 1.05 -65.05
C GLY A 177 5.10 1.93 -64.85
#